data_AF-A0A8H4UW23-F1
#
_entry.id   AF-A0A8H4UW23-F1
#
_cell.length_a   1.000
_cell.length_b   1.000
_cell.length_c   1.000
_cell.angle_alpha   90.00
_cell.angle_beta   90.00
_cell.angle_gamma   90.00
#
_symmetry.space_group_name_H-M   'P 1'
#
loop_
_entity.id
_entity.type
_entity.pdbx_description
1 polymer ?
#
loop_
_entity_poly.entity_id
_entity_poly.type
_entity_poly.pdbx_seq_one_letter_code
_entity_poly.pdbx_strand_id
1 'polypeptide(L)'
;AIPSIDYKDVKNGTLTEAQLNEIRHRGSVVIRGVVPKDTALEYKQKAREYIAANKDRVNAFPKDDPAVYELYWTPSQAQARAHPGMINTQKFLTKLWYSSNPQSKISTTHPIMYADRFRIRNPGDAKFALGPHSDGGSLERWEDPEYRRCYSKILEGKWEEYDPFDANHRISAHQDLYNGAGACSMFRFFQGWLSMSSTGPGEGTMKLCPLLRHATAYLMLKPFMTTGSI
;
A
#
# COMPACT_ATOMS: atom_id res chain seq x y z
N ALA A 1 -0.60 -12.48 -12.91
CA ALA A 1 -1.52 -12.58 -11.76
C ALA A 1 -0.85 -11.98 -10.53
N ILE A 2 -1.57 -11.74 -9.43
CA ILE A 2 -0.95 -11.31 -8.16
C ILE A 2 -0.31 -12.53 -7.48
N PRO A 3 0.97 -12.47 -7.08
CA PRO A 3 1.64 -13.57 -6.36
C PRO A 3 0.95 -13.86 -5.03
N SER A 4 0.83 -15.14 -4.67
CA SER A 4 0.30 -15.58 -3.38
C SER A 4 1.31 -16.49 -2.71
N ILE A 5 1.70 -16.17 -1.47
CA ILE A 5 2.67 -16.92 -0.67
C ILE A 5 2.10 -17.19 0.73
N ASP A 6 2.65 -18.18 1.43
CA ASP A 6 2.29 -18.45 2.83
C ASP A 6 3.22 -17.70 3.80
N TYR A 7 2.65 -17.16 4.88
CA TYR A 7 3.41 -16.53 5.96
C TYR A 7 4.42 -17.49 6.60
N LYS A 8 4.15 -18.80 6.60
CA LYS A 8 5.09 -19.81 7.11
C LYS A 8 6.43 -19.76 6.36
N ASP A 9 6.40 -19.51 5.05
CA ASP A 9 7.60 -19.46 4.21
C ASP A 9 8.35 -18.14 4.40
N VAL A 10 7.61 -17.05 4.62
CA VAL A 10 8.18 -15.77 5.06
C VAL A 10 8.90 -15.92 6.40
N LYS A 11 8.24 -16.56 7.38
CA LYS A 11 8.78 -16.76 8.74
C LYS A 11 10.02 -17.66 8.73
N ASN A 12 10.02 -18.71 7.91
CA ASN A 12 11.10 -19.68 7.84
C ASN A 12 12.22 -19.27 6.87
N GLY A 13 12.02 -18.20 6.08
CA GLY A 13 13.00 -17.76 5.08
C GLY A 13 13.17 -18.74 3.92
N THR A 14 12.11 -19.46 3.55
CA THR A 14 12.15 -20.55 2.55
C THR A 14 11.64 -20.11 1.16
N LEU A 15 11.38 -18.82 0.96
CA LEU A 15 10.99 -18.29 -0.34
C LEU A 15 12.16 -18.35 -1.33
N THR A 16 11.88 -18.81 -2.53
CA THR A 16 12.86 -18.86 -3.63
C THR A 16 13.10 -17.48 -4.24
N GLU A 17 14.26 -17.28 -4.85
CA GLU A 17 14.55 -16.06 -5.63
C GLU A 17 13.52 -15.81 -6.73
N ALA A 18 12.99 -16.87 -7.36
CA ALA A 18 11.93 -16.75 -8.36
C ALA A 18 10.65 -16.12 -7.78
N GLN A 19 10.26 -16.51 -6.55
CA GLN A 19 9.11 -15.91 -5.86
C GLN A 19 9.38 -14.45 -5.50
N LEU A 20 10.58 -14.13 -5.00
CA LEU A 20 10.95 -12.75 -4.67
C LEU A 20 10.95 -11.86 -5.93
N ASN A 21 11.47 -12.36 -7.04
CA ASN A 21 11.49 -11.65 -8.32
C ASN A 21 10.10 -11.46 -8.89
N GLU A 22 9.20 -12.44 -8.75
CA GLU A 22 7.81 -12.27 -9.17
C GLU A 22 7.09 -11.20 -8.32
N ILE A 23 7.35 -11.14 -7.01
CA ILE A 23 6.81 -10.06 -6.15
C ILE A 23 7.31 -8.69 -6.61
N ARG A 24 8.62 -8.57 -6.91
CA ARG A 24 9.20 -7.32 -7.43
C ARG A 24 8.60 -6.95 -8.79
N HIS A 25 8.50 -7.91 -9.70
CA HIS A 25 7.95 -7.70 -11.03
C HIS A 25 6.49 -7.22 -11.00
N ARG A 26 5.68 -7.83 -10.13
CA ARG A 26 4.24 -7.51 -9.99
C ARG A 26 3.96 -6.30 -9.10
N GLY A 27 4.90 -5.90 -8.25
CA GLY A 27 4.73 -4.81 -7.28
C GLY A 27 3.65 -5.06 -6.22
N SER A 28 3.23 -6.32 -6.05
CA SER A 28 2.11 -6.69 -5.19
C SER A 28 2.24 -8.15 -4.76
N VAL A 29 1.63 -8.52 -3.62
CA VAL A 29 1.62 -9.89 -3.10
C VAL A 29 0.47 -10.10 -2.12
N VAL A 30 -0.10 -11.30 -2.13
CA VAL A 30 -0.98 -11.81 -1.07
C VAL A 30 -0.18 -12.72 -0.15
N ILE A 31 -0.16 -12.42 1.15
CA ILE A 31 0.52 -13.24 2.16
C ILE A 31 -0.54 -13.91 3.02
N ARG A 32 -0.68 -15.23 2.88
CA ARG A 32 -1.71 -16.04 3.55
C ARG A 32 -1.26 -16.40 4.97
N GLY A 33 -2.18 -16.35 5.93
CA GLY A 33 -1.92 -16.83 7.29
C GLY A 33 -1.00 -15.96 8.14
N VAL A 34 -0.92 -14.64 7.86
CA VAL A 34 -0.13 -13.69 8.66
C VAL A 34 -0.64 -13.59 10.11
N VAL A 35 -1.96 -13.59 10.26
CA VAL A 35 -2.67 -13.63 11.55
C VAL A 35 -3.62 -14.83 11.50
N PRO A 36 -3.75 -15.64 12.57
CA PRO A 36 -4.73 -16.71 12.62
C PRO A 36 -6.14 -16.19 12.34
N LYS A 37 -6.94 -16.99 11.62
CA LYS A 37 -8.28 -16.59 11.17
C LYS A 37 -9.16 -16.12 12.34
N ASP A 38 -9.17 -16.87 13.43
CA ASP A 38 -10.04 -16.58 14.58
C ASP A 38 -9.62 -15.28 15.26
N THR A 39 -8.31 -15.04 15.40
CA THR A 39 -7.78 -13.76 15.91
C THR A 39 -8.17 -12.58 15.02
N ALA A 40 -8.10 -12.73 13.68
CA ALA A 40 -8.51 -11.68 12.76
C ALA A 40 -10.02 -11.39 12.83
N LEU A 41 -10.86 -12.43 13.00
CA LEU A 41 -12.30 -12.28 13.20
C LEU A 41 -12.63 -11.62 14.54
N GLU A 42 -11.88 -11.95 15.60
CA GLU A 42 -11.99 -11.31 16.91
C GLU A 42 -11.66 -9.81 16.83
N TYR A 43 -10.62 -9.41 16.09
CA TYR A 43 -10.32 -7.99 15.88
C TYR A 43 -11.46 -7.23 15.21
N LYS A 44 -12.11 -7.85 14.21
CA LYS A 44 -13.31 -7.28 13.57
C LYS A 44 -14.47 -7.17 14.55
N GLN A 45 -14.69 -8.18 15.37
CA GLN A 45 -15.77 -8.16 16.36
C GLN A 45 -15.55 -7.05 17.40
N LYS A 46 -14.34 -6.95 17.96
CA LYS A 46 -13.96 -5.86 18.87
C LYS A 46 -14.08 -4.47 18.22
N ALA A 47 -13.76 -4.34 16.94
CA ALA A 47 -13.96 -3.08 16.21
C ALA A 47 -15.45 -2.70 16.11
N ARG A 48 -16.33 -3.68 15.84
CA ARG A 48 -17.79 -3.46 15.80
C ARG A 48 -18.36 -3.08 17.16
N GLU A 49 -17.92 -3.75 18.23
CA GLU A 49 -18.30 -3.42 19.61
C GLU A 49 -17.85 -2.01 19.98
N TYR A 50 -16.62 -1.63 19.63
CA TYR A 50 -16.11 -0.28 19.86
C TYR A 50 -16.95 0.78 19.12
N ILE A 51 -17.31 0.53 17.85
CA ILE A 51 -18.20 1.41 17.08
C ILE A 51 -19.57 1.53 17.78
N ALA A 52 -20.16 0.41 18.18
CA ALA A 52 -21.48 0.38 18.81
C ALA A 52 -21.53 1.11 20.16
N ALA A 53 -20.45 1.04 20.94
CA ALA A 53 -20.32 1.74 22.22
C ALA A 53 -20.07 3.26 22.07
N ASN A 54 -19.64 3.73 20.89
CA ASN A 54 -19.23 5.12 20.67
C ASN A 54 -19.96 5.79 19.49
N LYS A 55 -21.16 5.31 19.13
CA LYS A 55 -21.87 5.70 17.89
C LYS A 55 -21.88 7.21 17.62
N ASP A 56 -22.16 8.03 18.65
CA ASP A 56 -22.28 9.48 18.51
C ASP A 56 -20.94 10.21 18.28
N ARG A 57 -19.81 9.50 18.45
CA ARG A 57 -18.44 10.04 18.32
C ARG A 57 -17.67 9.44 17.14
N VAL A 58 -18.24 8.45 16.46
CA VAL A 58 -17.58 7.75 15.36
C VAL A 58 -17.81 8.52 14.06
N ASN A 59 -16.73 9.04 13.48
CA ASN A 59 -16.74 9.56 12.12
C ASN A 59 -16.58 8.39 11.15
N ALA A 60 -17.52 8.25 10.21
CA ALA A 60 -17.47 7.23 9.18
C ALA A 60 -18.23 7.68 7.92
N PHE A 61 -17.87 7.10 6.76
CA PHE A 61 -18.47 7.46 5.48
C PHE A 61 -18.78 6.25 4.59
N PRO A 62 -19.79 6.36 3.71
CA PRO A 62 -20.81 7.41 3.68
C PRO A 62 -21.71 7.39 4.95
N LYS A 63 -22.39 8.50 5.30
CA LYS A 63 -23.10 8.63 6.58
C LYS A 63 -24.26 7.64 6.75
N ASP A 64 -24.93 7.32 5.65
CA ASP A 64 -26.12 6.47 5.58
C ASP A 64 -25.81 4.97 5.48
N ASP A 65 -24.63 4.60 4.96
CA ASP A 65 -24.13 3.23 4.94
C ASP A 65 -22.61 3.20 5.21
N PRO A 66 -22.20 3.36 6.48
CA PRO A 66 -20.78 3.57 6.80
C PRO A 66 -19.91 2.36 6.47
N ALA A 67 -18.99 2.57 5.53
CA ALA A 67 -18.03 1.56 5.07
C ALA A 67 -16.62 1.83 5.55
N VAL A 68 -16.19 3.10 5.60
CA VAL A 68 -14.87 3.52 6.06
C VAL A 68 -15.00 4.27 7.37
N TYR A 69 -14.24 3.83 8.37
CA TYR A 69 -14.31 4.34 9.74
C TYR A 69 -13.04 5.12 10.03
N GLU A 70 -13.20 6.40 10.40
CA GLU A 70 -12.12 7.31 10.77
C GLU A 70 -11.71 7.10 12.23
N LEU A 71 -11.36 5.86 12.52
CA LEU A 71 -10.84 5.39 13.79
C LEU A 71 -9.40 4.94 13.58
N TYR A 72 -8.54 5.30 14.53
CA TYR A 72 -7.09 5.11 14.38
C TYR A 72 -6.47 4.30 15.52
N TRP A 73 -7.06 4.34 16.71
CA TRP A 73 -6.45 3.81 17.95
C TRP A 73 -7.39 2.89 18.73
N THR A 74 -8.33 2.22 18.05
CA THR A 74 -9.10 1.20 18.77
C THR A 74 -8.15 0.12 19.30
N PRO A 75 -8.48 -0.54 20.43
CA PRO A 75 -7.65 -1.63 20.94
C PRO A 75 -7.38 -2.73 19.89
N SER A 76 -8.36 -3.02 19.01
CA SER A 76 -8.18 -3.99 17.93
C SER A 76 -7.17 -3.53 16.86
N GLN A 77 -7.19 -2.25 16.47
CA GLN A 77 -6.19 -1.71 15.54
C GLN A 77 -4.78 -1.75 16.13
N ALA A 78 -4.63 -1.34 17.39
CA ALA A 78 -3.34 -1.37 18.08
C ALA A 78 -2.79 -2.80 18.19
N GLN A 79 -3.62 -3.75 18.60
CA GLN A 79 -3.26 -5.17 18.69
C GLN A 79 -2.89 -5.77 17.33
N ALA A 80 -3.68 -5.49 16.28
CA ALA A 80 -3.40 -5.98 14.94
C ALA A 80 -2.06 -5.47 14.41
N ARG A 81 -1.75 -4.18 14.60
CA ARG A 81 -0.46 -3.59 14.17
C ARG A 81 0.73 -4.15 14.95
N ALA A 82 0.54 -4.47 16.23
CA ALA A 82 1.57 -5.05 17.10
C ALA A 82 1.72 -6.58 16.96
N HIS A 83 0.85 -7.25 16.22
CA HIS A 83 0.89 -8.71 16.08
C HIS A 83 2.24 -9.16 15.47
N PRO A 84 2.94 -10.16 16.04
CA PRO A 84 4.27 -10.57 15.55
C PRO A 84 4.29 -10.95 14.07
N GLY A 85 3.22 -11.58 13.58
CA GLY A 85 3.05 -11.88 12.16
C GLY A 85 3.02 -10.65 11.26
N MET A 86 2.37 -9.57 11.70
CA MET A 86 2.32 -8.31 10.95
C MET A 86 3.70 -7.63 10.93
N ILE A 87 4.38 -7.56 12.07
CA ILE A 87 5.73 -6.98 12.17
C ILE A 87 6.72 -7.77 11.30
N ASN A 88 6.70 -9.10 11.36
CA ASN A 88 7.57 -9.96 10.54
C ASN A 88 7.28 -9.80 9.05
N THR A 89 6.01 -9.69 8.69
CA THR A 89 5.59 -9.45 7.29
C THR A 89 6.08 -8.11 6.78
N GLN A 90 5.97 -7.04 7.60
CA GLN A 90 6.51 -5.72 7.25
C GLN A 90 8.03 -5.79 7.06
N LYS A 91 8.76 -6.40 8.00
CA LYS A 91 10.22 -6.60 7.89
C LYS A 91 10.62 -7.37 6.63
N PHE A 92 9.85 -8.37 6.24
CA PHE A 92 10.07 -9.13 5.01
C PHE A 92 9.89 -8.24 3.78
N LEU A 93 8.76 -7.53 3.67
CA LEU A 93 8.46 -6.68 2.53
C LEU A 93 9.45 -5.51 2.42
N THR A 94 9.88 -4.93 3.54
CA THR A 94 10.84 -3.82 3.52
C THR A 94 12.22 -4.23 3.04
N LYS A 95 12.62 -5.49 3.21
CA LYS A 95 13.88 -6.04 2.69
C LYS A 95 13.90 -6.24 1.17
N LEU A 96 12.75 -6.14 0.48
CA LEU A 96 12.72 -6.17 -0.99
C LEU A 96 13.26 -4.88 -1.61
N TRP A 97 13.33 -3.82 -0.82
CA TRP A 97 13.80 -2.49 -1.20
C TRP A 97 15.27 -2.31 -0.86
N TYR A 98 15.92 -1.39 -1.57
CA TYR A 98 17.28 -0.96 -1.29
C TYR A 98 17.43 0.52 -1.62
N SER A 99 18.63 1.08 -1.41
CA SER A 99 19.00 2.38 -1.95
C SER A 99 20.29 2.24 -2.74
N SER A 100 20.31 2.80 -3.96
CA SER A 100 21.53 2.93 -4.76
C SER A 100 22.57 3.88 -4.15
N ASN A 101 22.14 4.73 -3.21
CA ASN A 101 23.00 5.66 -2.49
C ASN A 101 23.33 5.10 -1.09
N PRO A 102 24.60 4.73 -0.81
CA PRO A 102 24.98 4.17 0.48
C PRO A 102 24.90 5.18 1.64
N GLN A 103 24.75 6.48 1.36
CA GLN A 103 24.56 7.52 2.39
C GLN A 103 23.10 7.73 2.77
N SER A 104 22.15 7.11 2.07
CA SER A 104 20.71 7.19 2.35
C SER A 104 20.38 6.81 3.78
N LYS A 105 19.59 7.66 4.46
CA LYS A 105 19.13 7.42 5.83
C LYS A 105 17.85 6.60 5.82
N ILE A 106 17.97 5.34 5.43
CA ILE A 106 16.85 4.39 5.29
C ILE A 106 17.12 3.11 6.09
N SER A 107 16.10 2.61 6.77
CA SER A 107 16.13 1.27 7.37
C SER A 107 15.17 0.35 6.62
N THR A 108 15.68 -0.79 6.15
CA THR A 108 14.87 -1.85 5.51
C THR A 108 14.52 -2.98 6.48
N THR A 109 14.87 -2.83 7.77
CA THR A 109 14.73 -3.87 8.80
C THR A 109 13.93 -3.45 10.03
N HIS A 110 13.66 -2.14 10.18
CA HIS A 110 12.94 -1.57 11.33
C HIS A 110 11.70 -0.80 10.84
N PRO A 111 10.57 -1.48 10.62
CA PRO A 111 9.34 -0.81 10.23
C PRO A 111 8.82 0.06 11.39
N ILE A 112 8.18 1.17 11.04
CA ILE A 112 7.50 2.07 11.96
C ILE A 112 5.99 2.04 11.71
N MET A 113 5.21 2.34 12.75
CA MET A 113 3.76 2.25 12.69
C MET A 113 3.16 3.50 12.06
N TYR A 114 2.32 3.31 11.03
CA TYR A 114 1.42 4.34 10.51
C TYR A 114 -0.01 4.01 10.92
N ALA A 115 -0.68 4.91 11.62
CA ALA A 115 -2.05 4.72 12.05
C ALA A 115 -3.01 5.14 10.94
N ASP A 116 -3.67 4.16 10.33
CA ASP A 116 -4.67 4.38 9.29
C ASP A 116 -6.05 3.86 9.72
N ARG A 117 -7.05 4.27 8.97
CA ARG A 117 -8.46 3.90 9.06
C ARG A 117 -8.66 2.41 8.77
N PHE A 118 -9.88 1.93 8.98
CA PHE A 118 -10.28 0.59 8.51
C PHE A 118 -11.60 0.64 7.75
N ARG A 119 -11.86 -0.43 7.01
CA ARG A 119 -13.06 -0.58 6.19
C ARG A 119 -13.85 -1.82 6.60
N ILE A 120 -15.15 -1.66 6.81
CA ILE A 120 -16.13 -2.75 6.97
C ILE A 120 -17.20 -2.52 5.91
N ARG A 121 -17.10 -3.23 4.78
CA ARG A 121 -18.08 -3.15 3.70
C ARG A 121 -19.13 -4.24 3.87
N ASN A 122 -20.41 -3.87 3.80
CA ASN A 122 -21.51 -4.83 3.83
C ASN A 122 -21.79 -5.40 2.43
N PRO A 123 -22.25 -6.65 2.31
CA PRO A 123 -22.69 -7.20 1.03
C PRO A 123 -23.77 -6.31 0.37
N GLY A 124 -23.68 -6.10 -0.94
CA GLY A 124 -24.63 -5.28 -1.70
C GLY A 124 -24.32 -3.77 -1.71
N ASP A 125 -23.37 -3.28 -0.90
CA ASP A 125 -22.92 -1.89 -0.98
C ASP A 125 -22.21 -1.63 -2.32
N ALA A 126 -22.71 -0.65 -3.08
CA ALA A 126 -22.11 -0.15 -4.32
C ALA A 126 -21.74 1.35 -4.26
N LYS A 127 -21.95 2.01 -3.11
CA LYS A 127 -21.89 3.47 -2.98
C LYS A 127 -20.47 4.01 -2.88
N PHE A 128 -19.57 3.28 -2.22
CA PHE A 128 -18.17 3.71 -2.07
C PHE A 128 -17.22 2.93 -2.98
N ALA A 129 -17.01 3.45 -4.19
CA ALA A 129 -16.01 2.94 -5.15
C ALA A 129 -15.10 4.09 -5.61
N LEU A 130 -13.79 3.93 -5.41
CA LEU A 130 -12.78 4.84 -5.96
C LEU A 130 -12.40 4.37 -7.37
N GLY A 131 -12.21 5.32 -8.29
CA GLY A 131 -11.62 5.04 -9.60
C GLY A 131 -10.16 4.58 -9.48
N PRO A 132 -9.56 4.00 -10.53
CA PRO A 132 -8.14 3.65 -10.52
C PRO A 132 -7.26 4.88 -10.25
N HIS A 133 -6.37 4.79 -9.27
CA HIS A 133 -5.46 5.87 -8.86
C HIS A 133 -4.16 5.30 -8.28
N SER A 134 -3.19 6.19 -8.05
CA SER A 134 -1.95 5.91 -7.29
C SER A 134 -1.75 7.00 -6.25
N ASP A 135 -1.53 6.63 -4.99
CA ASP A 135 -1.26 7.56 -3.89
C ASP A 135 0.22 7.97 -3.82
N GLY A 136 0.55 8.81 -2.83
CA GLY A 136 1.92 9.24 -2.55
C GLY A 136 2.40 10.32 -3.51
N GLY A 137 1.65 11.41 -3.63
CA GLY A 137 1.89 12.50 -4.57
C GLY A 137 1.15 12.32 -5.90
N SER A 138 0.98 13.42 -6.62
CA SER A 138 0.37 13.50 -7.95
C SER A 138 1.28 14.31 -8.87
N LEU A 139 1.12 15.65 -8.91
CA LEU A 139 1.92 16.57 -9.73
C LEU A 139 3.39 16.57 -9.30
N GLU A 140 3.65 16.30 -8.02
CA GLU A 140 4.97 16.25 -7.41
C GLU A 140 5.91 15.26 -8.11
N ARG A 141 5.39 14.22 -8.77
CA ARG A 141 6.25 13.29 -9.56
C ARG A 141 6.99 13.96 -10.71
N TRP A 142 6.45 15.07 -11.23
CA TRP A 142 7.09 15.87 -12.28
C TRP A 142 7.68 17.17 -11.72
N GLU A 143 7.04 17.75 -10.70
CA GLU A 143 7.38 19.08 -10.18
C GLU A 143 8.48 19.06 -9.12
N ASP A 144 8.43 18.12 -8.17
CA ASP A 144 9.45 18.04 -7.11
C ASP A 144 10.78 17.56 -7.71
N PRO A 145 11.89 18.30 -7.56
CA PRO A 145 13.16 17.92 -8.16
C PRO A 145 13.66 16.54 -7.72
N GLU A 146 13.53 16.18 -6.44
CA GLU A 146 13.96 14.88 -5.95
C GLU A 146 13.00 13.77 -6.40
N TYR A 147 11.68 13.98 -6.30
CA TYR A 147 10.72 12.97 -6.74
C TYR A 147 10.84 12.69 -8.24
N ARG A 148 11.06 13.73 -9.05
CA ARG A 148 11.31 13.59 -10.49
C ARG A 148 12.55 12.72 -10.77
N ARG A 149 13.60 12.81 -9.94
CA ARG A 149 14.81 11.98 -10.08
C ARG A 149 14.56 10.49 -9.84
N CYS A 150 13.51 10.11 -9.10
CA CYS A 150 13.07 8.70 -9.03
C CYS A 150 12.74 8.13 -10.41
N TYR A 151 12.36 8.99 -11.37
CA TYR A 151 11.85 8.61 -12.68
C TYR A 151 12.79 9.01 -13.83
N SER A 152 14.03 9.42 -13.52
CA SER A 152 15.02 9.89 -14.50
C SER A 152 15.21 8.93 -15.67
N LYS A 153 15.40 7.64 -15.40
CA LYS A 153 15.52 6.60 -16.43
C LYS A 153 14.35 6.56 -17.40
N ILE A 154 13.12 6.75 -16.91
CA ILE A 154 11.94 6.83 -17.77
C ILE A 154 12.01 8.09 -18.65
N LEU A 155 12.30 9.25 -18.04
CA LEU A 155 12.34 10.54 -18.73
C LEU A 155 13.51 10.66 -19.72
N GLU A 156 14.57 9.89 -19.54
CA GLU A 156 15.71 9.73 -20.47
C GLU A 156 15.40 8.77 -21.64
N GLY A 157 14.20 8.16 -21.68
CA GLY A 157 13.82 7.18 -22.69
C GLY A 157 14.35 5.76 -22.43
N LYS A 158 14.93 5.48 -21.26
CA LYS A 158 15.50 4.19 -20.84
C LYS A 158 14.62 3.53 -19.77
N TRP A 159 13.30 3.48 -20.01
CA TRP A 159 12.33 3.06 -18.99
C TRP A 159 12.52 1.59 -18.55
N GLU A 160 13.17 0.75 -19.34
CA GLU A 160 13.54 -0.62 -19.00
C GLU A 160 14.58 -0.68 -17.86
N GLU A 161 15.41 0.36 -17.72
CA GLU A 161 16.39 0.52 -16.63
C GLU A 161 15.76 1.09 -15.35
N TYR A 162 14.48 1.52 -15.38
CA TYR A 162 13.82 1.99 -14.17
C TYR A 162 13.61 0.86 -13.16
N ASP A 163 14.14 1.09 -11.96
CA ASP A 163 13.97 0.23 -10.80
C ASP A 163 12.96 0.83 -9.82
N PRO A 164 11.75 0.25 -9.70
CA PRO A 164 10.76 0.73 -8.73
C PRO A 164 11.20 0.59 -7.27
N PHE A 165 12.13 -0.33 -6.97
CA PHE A 165 12.54 -0.72 -5.61
C PHE A 165 13.78 0.02 -5.09
N ASP A 166 14.34 0.94 -5.88
CA ASP A 166 15.34 1.89 -5.38
C ASP A 166 14.67 3.06 -4.65
N ALA A 167 15.03 3.24 -3.39
CA ALA A 167 14.50 4.26 -2.50
C ALA A 167 15.31 5.56 -2.48
N ASN A 168 16.48 5.63 -3.15
CA ASN A 168 17.43 6.75 -3.05
C ASN A 168 16.78 8.15 -3.09
N HIS A 169 16.06 8.47 -4.16
CA HIS A 169 15.41 9.78 -4.26
C HIS A 169 14.05 9.84 -3.54
N ARG A 170 13.43 8.68 -3.26
CA ARG A 170 12.09 8.62 -2.64
C ARG A 170 12.08 9.10 -1.20
N ILE A 171 13.18 8.86 -0.47
CA ILE A 171 13.28 9.22 0.95
C ILE A 171 13.36 10.73 1.19
N SER A 172 13.78 11.50 0.19
CA SER A 172 13.92 12.95 0.26
C SER A 172 12.92 13.70 -0.62
N ALA A 173 12.12 12.97 -1.40
CA ALA A 173 11.08 13.52 -2.25
C ALA A 173 9.98 14.21 -1.42
N HIS A 174 9.57 15.39 -1.86
CA HIS A 174 8.40 16.07 -1.31
C HIS A 174 7.15 15.59 -2.05
N GLN A 175 6.42 14.65 -1.45
CA GLN A 175 5.23 14.04 -2.06
C GLN A 175 3.94 14.86 -1.85
N ASP A 176 4.03 16.00 -1.19
CA ASP A 176 2.91 16.90 -0.91
C ASP A 176 3.41 18.35 -0.90
N LEU A 177 3.43 18.97 -2.09
CA LEU A 177 3.83 20.38 -2.23
C LEU A 177 2.68 21.34 -1.93
N TYR A 178 1.44 20.84 -1.92
CA TYR A 178 0.22 21.64 -1.92
C TYR A 178 -0.66 21.45 -0.70
N ASN A 179 -0.20 20.70 0.31
CA ASN A 179 -0.98 20.31 1.48
C ASN A 179 -2.31 19.64 1.07
N GLY A 180 -2.21 18.69 0.15
CA GLY A 180 -3.34 18.05 -0.51
C GLY A 180 -4.19 17.20 0.44
N ALA A 181 -5.51 17.20 0.22
CA ALA A 181 -6.41 16.33 0.96
C ALA A 181 -6.07 14.85 0.69
N GLY A 182 -5.72 14.11 1.74
CA GLY A 182 -5.30 12.70 1.63
C GLY A 182 -3.79 12.50 1.42
N ALA A 183 -2.98 13.57 1.50
CA ALA A 183 -1.54 13.45 1.52
C ALA A 183 -1.04 12.56 2.66
N CYS A 184 0.06 11.85 2.41
CA CYS A 184 0.70 10.98 3.37
C CYS A 184 2.06 11.55 3.74
N SER A 185 2.28 11.77 5.04
CA SER A 185 3.55 12.31 5.57
C SER A 185 4.66 11.26 5.71
N MET A 186 4.37 9.99 5.42
CA MET A 186 5.32 8.89 5.55
C MET A 186 5.64 8.29 4.18
N PHE A 187 6.93 8.06 3.91
CA PHE A 187 7.34 7.23 2.79
C PHE A 187 6.97 5.76 3.09
N ARG A 188 6.01 5.22 2.32
CA ARG A 188 5.52 3.85 2.43
C ARG A 188 6.09 3.00 1.30
N PHE A 189 6.87 1.98 1.63
CA PHE A 189 7.41 1.04 0.64
C PHE A 189 6.29 0.20 0.01
N PHE A 190 5.31 -0.19 0.81
CA PHE A 190 4.10 -0.86 0.37
C PHE A 190 2.90 -0.28 1.09
N GLN A 191 1.78 -0.17 0.38
CA GLN A 191 0.47 -0.13 1.03
C GLN A 191 0.00 -1.55 1.31
N GLY A 192 -0.87 -1.73 2.31
CA GLY A 192 -1.41 -3.03 2.62
C GLY A 192 -2.49 -2.98 3.70
N TRP A 193 -3.26 -4.05 3.79
CA TRP A 193 -4.30 -4.21 4.81
C TRP A 193 -4.35 -5.66 5.28
N LEU A 194 -4.73 -5.85 6.54
CA LEU A 194 -5.06 -7.17 7.08
C LEU A 194 -6.51 -7.49 6.75
N SER A 195 -6.77 -8.61 6.09
CA SER A 195 -8.14 -9.07 5.88
C SER A 195 -8.72 -9.59 7.19
N MET A 196 -9.90 -9.07 7.58
CA MET A 196 -10.68 -9.55 8.73
C MET A 196 -12.01 -10.20 8.30
N SER A 197 -12.07 -10.63 7.04
CA SER A 197 -13.20 -11.37 6.46
C SER A 197 -12.71 -12.26 5.31
N SER A 198 -13.54 -13.24 4.93
CA SER A 198 -13.37 -13.95 3.67
C SER A 198 -14.00 -13.13 2.55
N THR A 199 -13.25 -12.91 1.46
CA THR A 199 -13.73 -12.23 0.26
C THR A 199 -13.05 -12.81 -0.98
N GLY A 200 -13.81 -13.03 -2.05
CA GLY A 200 -13.35 -13.50 -3.34
C GLY A 200 -13.26 -12.39 -4.42
N PRO A 201 -12.81 -12.75 -5.62
CA PRO A 201 -12.86 -11.86 -6.78
C PRO A 201 -14.30 -11.38 -7.06
N GLY A 202 -14.48 -10.08 -7.30
CA GLY A 202 -15.80 -9.49 -7.58
C GLY A 202 -16.61 -9.09 -6.34
N GLU A 203 -16.22 -9.52 -5.14
CA GLU A 203 -16.95 -9.26 -3.89
C GLU A 203 -16.53 -7.94 -3.22
N GLY A 204 -16.39 -6.87 -4.00
CA GLY A 204 -15.97 -5.56 -3.48
C GLY A 204 -14.51 -5.50 -2.98
N THR A 205 -13.67 -6.41 -3.48
CA THR A 205 -12.23 -6.50 -3.20
C THR A 205 -11.39 -5.50 -4.01
N MET A 206 -10.11 -5.36 -3.68
CA MET A 206 -9.21 -4.46 -4.40
C MET A 206 -8.83 -5.03 -5.78
N LYS A 207 -8.77 -4.15 -6.78
CA LYS A 207 -8.16 -4.43 -8.08
C LYS A 207 -6.82 -3.70 -8.16
N LEU A 208 -5.81 -4.37 -8.71
CA LEU A 208 -4.47 -3.83 -8.90
C LEU A 208 -4.08 -3.92 -10.38
N CYS A 209 -3.19 -3.04 -10.83
CA CYS A 209 -2.48 -3.18 -12.11
C CYS A 209 -1.08 -3.76 -11.83
N PRO A 210 -0.86 -5.08 -11.93
CA PRO A 210 0.38 -5.72 -11.51
C PRO A 210 1.45 -5.66 -12.61
N LEU A 211 1.58 -4.49 -13.25
CA LEU A 211 2.53 -4.16 -14.29
C LEU A 211 3.39 -2.97 -13.84
N LEU A 212 3.99 -3.06 -12.65
CA LEU A 212 4.54 -1.92 -11.91
C LEU A 212 5.44 -1.02 -12.77
N ARG A 213 6.45 -1.59 -13.44
CA ARG A 213 7.36 -0.83 -14.31
C ARG A 213 6.63 -0.17 -15.49
N HIS A 214 5.85 -0.95 -16.25
CA HIS A 214 5.14 -0.46 -17.44
C HIS A 214 4.09 0.60 -17.10
N ALA A 215 3.28 0.37 -16.07
CA ALA A 215 2.26 1.30 -15.62
C ALA A 215 2.88 2.62 -15.12
N THR A 216 4.01 2.55 -14.41
CA THR A 216 4.74 3.75 -13.97
C THR A 216 5.32 4.51 -15.16
N ALA A 217 5.98 3.81 -16.10
CA ALA A 217 6.54 4.42 -17.30
C ALA A 217 5.45 5.11 -18.14
N TYR A 218 4.34 4.41 -18.37
CA TYR A 218 3.18 4.97 -19.06
C TYR A 218 2.65 6.21 -18.36
N LEU A 219 2.43 6.15 -17.03
CA LEU A 219 1.96 7.28 -16.24
C LEU A 219 2.87 8.50 -16.42
N MET A 220 4.18 8.32 -16.26
CA MET A 220 5.17 9.41 -16.32
C MET A 220 5.28 10.04 -17.71
N LEU A 221 5.15 9.24 -18.78
CA LEU A 221 5.27 9.72 -20.15
C LEU A 221 3.96 10.22 -20.74
N LYS A 222 2.81 9.83 -20.19
CA LYS A 222 1.50 10.14 -20.74
C LYS A 222 1.26 11.64 -21.00
N PRO A 223 1.66 12.58 -20.12
CA PRO A 223 1.49 14.01 -20.38
C PRO A 223 2.24 14.54 -21.63
N PHE A 224 3.27 13.83 -22.09
CA PHE A 224 4.06 14.21 -23.26
C PHE A 224 3.55 13.59 -24.57
N MET A 225 2.57 12.66 -24.48
CA MET A 225 1.98 12.02 -25.66
C MET A 225 0.87 12.90 -26.22
N THR A 226 1.11 13.54 -27.36
CA THR A 226 0.05 14.24 -28.10
C THR A 226 -1.02 13.24 -28.55
N THR A 227 -2.29 13.57 -28.40
CA THR A 227 -3.42 12.73 -28.85
C THR A 227 -3.65 12.76 -30.37
N GLY A 228 -2.68 13.22 -31.16
CA GLY A 228 -2.82 13.41 -32.60
C GLY A 228 -3.65 14.65 -32.92
N SER A 229 -3.00 15.81 -32.88
CA SER A 229 -3.28 17.00 -33.68
C SER A 229 -2.12 17.97 -33.40
N ILE A 230 -1.13 17.97 -34.29
CA ILE A 230 -0.19 19.09 -34.46
C ILE A 230 -0.68 19.82 -35.70
#